data_AF-A0AAU5KPI4-F1
#
_entry.id   AF-A0AAU5KPI4-F1
#
_cell.length_a   1.000
_cell.length_b   1.000
_cell.length_c   1.000
_cell.angle_alpha   90.00
_cell.angle_beta   90.00
_cell.angle_gamma   90.00
#
_symmetry.space_group_name_H-M   'P 1'
#
loop_
_entity.id
_entity.type
_entity.pdbx_description
1 polymer ?
#
loop_
_entity_poly.entity_id
_entity_poly.type
_entity_poly.pdbx_seq_one_letter_code
_entity_poly.pdbx_strand_id
1 'polypeptide(L)'
;MSSEDATSLLFTGIDPNTGGGGSPTVWVDDENWDILVQSTTADGATITKIGDTEWVPGHAKGVPAHESVIRIPSRMVPILRKACDVAEQRAAADGS
;
A
#
# COMPACT_ATOMS: atom_id res chain seq x y z
N MET A 1 -29.75 14.73 4.42
CA MET A 1 -28.70 14.31 3.48
C MET A 1 -27.63 13.66 4.31
N SER A 2 -27.57 12.34 4.25
CA SER A 2 -26.59 11.53 4.96
C SER A 2 -25.20 12.03 4.59
N SER A 3 -24.38 12.37 5.59
CA SER A 3 -22.94 12.38 5.38
C SER A 3 -22.58 10.94 5.02
N GLU A 4 -22.13 10.72 3.79
CA GLU A 4 -21.23 9.62 3.52
C GLU A 4 -20.09 9.77 4.54
N ASP A 5 -19.85 8.75 5.37
CA ASP A 5 -18.64 8.67 6.18
C ASP A 5 -17.47 8.75 5.19
N ALA A 6 -16.95 9.96 5.01
CA ALA A 6 -15.84 10.20 4.12
C ALA A 6 -14.62 9.63 4.83
N THR A 7 -14.19 8.44 4.40
CA THR A 7 -12.96 7.80 4.85
C THR A 7 -11.83 8.82 4.85
N SER A 8 -11.42 9.21 6.04
CA SER A 8 -10.40 10.22 6.25
C SER A 8 -9.05 9.60 5.91
N LEU A 9 -8.27 10.24 5.04
CA LEU A 9 -6.99 9.73 4.57
C LEU A 9 -5.86 10.67 5.01
N LEU A 10 -4.90 10.12 5.74
CA LEU A 10 -3.70 10.81 6.19
C LEU A 10 -2.60 10.70 5.13
N PHE A 11 -2.32 11.79 4.42
CA PHE A 11 -1.22 11.83 3.46
C PHE A 11 0.15 11.73 4.14
N THR A 12 0.97 10.76 3.74
CA THR A 12 2.31 10.56 4.33
C THR A 12 3.43 11.03 3.42
N GLY A 13 3.26 10.92 2.09
CA GLY A 13 4.18 11.48 1.12
C GLY A 13 3.96 11.03 -0.33
N ILE A 14 4.76 11.61 -1.22
CA ILE A 14 4.79 11.37 -2.66
C ILE A 14 6.23 11.16 -3.11
N ASP A 15 6.42 10.46 -4.22
CA ASP A 15 7.72 10.27 -4.85
C ASP A 15 8.52 11.57 -4.97
N PRO A 16 9.74 11.64 -4.42
CA PRO A 16 10.55 12.86 -4.47
C PRO A 16 10.99 13.23 -5.89
N ASN A 17 10.92 12.30 -6.85
CA ASN A 17 11.28 12.51 -8.25
C ASN A 17 10.04 12.76 -9.13
N THR A 18 9.11 13.61 -8.70
CA THR A 18 7.91 13.95 -9.48
C THR A 18 8.28 14.76 -10.73
N GLY A 19 7.76 14.36 -11.91
CA GLY A 19 8.14 14.95 -13.20
C GLY A 19 7.09 14.93 -14.31
N GLY A 20 5.87 14.46 -14.06
CA GLY A 20 4.72 14.67 -14.97
C GLY A 20 3.95 13.42 -15.44
N GLY A 21 4.42 12.21 -15.15
CA GLY A 21 3.79 10.95 -15.59
C GLY A 21 2.92 10.23 -14.54
N GLY A 22 2.53 10.91 -13.47
CA GLY A 22 2.03 10.29 -12.24
C GLY A 22 3.18 9.94 -11.29
N SER A 23 2.91 9.91 -9.99
CA SER A 23 3.94 9.73 -8.96
C SER A 23 3.38 8.90 -7.82
N PRO A 24 4.10 7.85 -7.38
CA PRO A 24 3.65 7.04 -6.26
C PRO A 24 3.31 7.88 -5.04
N THR A 25 2.17 7.60 -4.41
CA THR A 25 1.70 8.26 -3.18
C THR A 25 1.44 7.23 -2.10
N VAL A 26 1.64 7.64 -0.85
CA VAL A 26 1.38 6.82 0.33
C VAL A 26 0.44 7.59 1.26
N TRP A 27 -0.53 6.86 1.81
CA TRP A 27 -1.56 7.34 2.71
C TRP A 27 -1.77 6.35 3.84
N VAL A 28 -2.36 6.80 4.94
CA VAL A 28 -2.89 5.95 6.01
C VAL A 28 -4.38 6.22 6.12
N ASP A 29 -5.18 5.16 6.13
CA ASP A 29 -6.63 5.23 6.37
C ASP A 29 -6.88 5.53 7.86
N ASP A 30 -7.67 6.57 8.15
CA ASP A 30 -7.93 7.06 9.50
C ASP A 30 -9.01 6.24 10.24
N GLU A 31 -9.66 5.28 9.56
CA GLU A 31 -10.66 4.40 10.17
C GLU A 31 -10.05 3.11 10.71
N ASN A 32 -9.10 2.53 9.97
CA ASN A 32 -8.53 1.21 10.27
C ASN A 32 -7.01 1.20 10.34
N TRP A 33 -6.36 2.34 10.07
CA TRP A 33 -4.91 2.51 10.07
C TRP A 33 -4.16 1.74 8.98
N ASP A 34 -4.88 1.24 7.96
CA ASP A 34 -4.28 0.57 6.81
C ASP A 34 -3.45 1.54 5.97
N ILE A 35 -2.34 1.03 5.41
CA ILE A 35 -1.47 1.81 4.52
C ILE A 35 -1.94 1.63 3.09
N LEU A 36 -2.33 2.74 2.45
CA LEU A 36 -2.73 2.76 1.05
C LEU A 36 -1.60 3.30 0.18
N VAL A 37 -1.27 2.58 -0.89
CA VAL A 37 -0.21 2.96 -1.82
C VAL A 37 -0.72 3.01 -3.25
N GLN A 38 -0.63 4.19 -3.86
CA GLN A 38 -0.79 4.34 -5.30
C GLN A 38 0.58 4.13 -5.96
N SER A 39 0.70 3.18 -6.89
CA SER A 39 1.93 2.97 -7.65
C SER A 39 1.66 2.31 -9.00
N THR A 40 2.72 2.02 -9.75
CA THR A 40 2.58 1.28 -11.01
C THR A 40 2.38 -0.21 -10.75
N THR A 41 1.51 -0.85 -11.54
CA THR A 41 1.39 -2.31 -11.53
C THR A 41 2.70 -2.95 -12.00
N ALA A 42 3.07 -4.07 -11.38
CA ALA A 42 4.22 -4.84 -11.84
C ALA A 42 3.98 -5.41 -13.25
N ASP A 43 5.06 -5.65 -13.98
CA ASP A 43 4.99 -6.31 -15.29
C ASP A 43 4.53 -7.77 -15.17
N GLY A 44 3.99 -8.31 -16.27
CA GLY A 44 3.44 -9.66 -16.30
C GLY A 44 4.43 -10.75 -15.88
N ALA A 45 5.71 -10.62 -16.25
CA ALA A 45 6.74 -11.58 -15.84
C ALA A 45 6.95 -11.59 -14.32
N THR A 46 6.95 -10.42 -13.68
CA THR A 46 7.02 -10.28 -12.23
C THR A 46 5.78 -10.88 -11.55
N ILE A 47 4.58 -10.60 -12.09
CA ILE A 47 3.32 -11.16 -11.56
C ILE A 47 3.32 -12.69 -11.65
N THR A 48 3.66 -13.26 -12.80
CA THR A 48 3.75 -14.72 -12.98
C THR A 48 4.74 -15.33 -11.99
N LYS A 49 5.93 -14.75 -11.84
CA LYS A 49 6.94 -15.25 -10.90
C LYS A 49 6.42 -15.27 -9.44
N ILE A 50 5.72 -14.21 -9.02
CA ILE A 50 5.12 -14.16 -7.67
C ILE A 50 4.02 -15.22 -7.54
N GLY A 51 3.14 -15.34 -8.54
CA GLY A 51 2.06 -16.32 -8.55
C GLY A 51 2.55 -17.77 -8.51
N ASP A 52 3.65 -18.09 -9.18
CA ASP A 52 4.19 -19.46 -9.21
C ASP A 52 4.93 -19.86 -7.92
N THR A 53 5.20 -18.89 -7.04
CA THR A 53 5.91 -19.10 -5.78
C THR A 53 4.95 -19.65 -4.72
N GLU A 54 5.29 -20.81 -4.15
CA GLU A 54 4.65 -21.33 -2.95
C GLU A 54 5.30 -20.70 -1.71
N TRP A 55 4.66 -19.67 -1.16
CA TRP A 55 5.20 -18.96 0.02
C TRP A 55 5.06 -19.76 1.31
N VAL A 56 3.97 -20.55 1.41
CA VAL A 56 3.64 -21.37 2.58
C VAL A 56 3.18 -22.75 2.09
N PRO A 57 3.77 -23.85 2.60
CA PRO A 57 3.36 -25.19 2.20
C PRO A 57 1.85 -25.43 2.33
N GLY A 58 1.23 -25.93 1.27
CA GLY A 58 -0.21 -26.26 1.26
C GLY A 58 -1.14 -25.09 0.95
N HIS A 59 -0.62 -23.91 0.61
CA HIS A 59 -1.42 -22.80 0.09
C HIS A 59 -1.47 -22.83 -1.45
N ALA A 60 -2.58 -22.33 -2.00
CA ALA A 60 -2.74 -22.22 -3.44
C ALA A 60 -1.71 -21.26 -4.05
N LYS A 61 -1.16 -21.64 -5.20
CA LYS A 61 -0.37 -20.76 -6.05
C LYS A 61 -1.27 -19.82 -6.85
N GLY A 62 -0.70 -18.69 -7.24
CA GLY A 62 -1.36 -17.63 -7.99
C GLY A 62 -1.60 -16.37 -7.15
N VAL A 63 -1.69 -15.23 -7.82
CA VAL A 63 -2.17 -13.98 -7.20
C VAL A 63 -3.71 -13.99 -7.28
N PRO A 64 -4.44 -13.96 -6.16
CA PRO A 64 -5.90 -13.88 -6.15
C PRO A 64 -6.42 -12.68 -6.95
N ALA A 65 -7.61 -12.81 -7.54
CA ALA A 65 -8.19 -11.77 -8.40
C ALA A 65 -8.46 -10.44 -7.67
N HIS A 66 -8.58 -10.45 -6.34
CA HIS A 66 -8.78 -9.27 -5.51
C HIS A 66 -7.47 -8.68 -4.96
N GLU A 67 -6.33 -9.29 -5.26
CA GLU A 67 -5.01 -8.80 -4.88
C GLU A 67 -4.30 -8.18 -6.10
N SER A 68 -3.36 -7.27 -5.85
CA SER A 68 -2.57 -6.61 -6.89
C SER A 68 -1.10 -6.61 -6.54
N VAL A 69 -0.25 -6.90 -7.53
CA VAL A 69 1.19 -6.71 -7.41
C VAL A 69 1.54 -5.33 -7.94
N ILE A 70 1.89 -4.41 -7.04
CA ILE A 70 2.36 -3.07 -7.38
C ILE A 70 3.87 -2.95 -7.15
N ARG A 71 4.53 -2.12 -7.96
CA ARG A 71 5.97 -1.87 -7.89
C ARG A 71 6.21 -0.53 -7.21
N ILE A 72 6.74 -0.57 -6.00
CA ILE A 72 7.12 0.64 -5.27
C ILE A 72 8.61 0.92 -5.48
N PRO A 73 9.01 2.10 -6.01
CA PRO A 73 10.41 2.45 -6.16
C PRO A 73 11.15 2.48 -4.83
N SER A 74 12.39 2.01 -4.76
CA SER A 74 13.17 1.96 -3.51
C SER A 74 13.35 3.32 -2.81
N ARG A 75 13.35 4.42 -3.57
CA ARG A 75 13.38 5.79 -3.04
C ARG A 75 12.14 6.18 -2.22
N MET A 76 11.02 5.45 -2.35
CA MET A 76 9.81 5.63 -1.53
C MET A 76 9.95 5.03 -0.14
N VAL A 77 10.97 4.18 0.12
CA VAL A 77 11.12 3.46 1.39
C VAL A 77 11.07 4.37 2.62
N PRO A 78 11.70 5.57 2.66
CA PRO A 78 11.57 6.47 3.80
C PRO A 78 10.12 6.94 4.05
N ILE A 79 9.34 7.14 2.99
CA ILE A 79 7.93 7.55 3.09
C ILE A 79 7.08 6.38 3.59
N LEU A 80 7.32 5.16 3.09
CA LEU A 80 6.65 3.96 3.60
C LEU A 80 6.92 3.74 5.09
N ARG A 81 8.17 3.91 5.55
CA ARG A 81 8.50 3.81 6.98
C ARG A 81 7.73 4.81 7.81
N LYS A 82 7.65 6.06 7.37
CA LYS A 82 6.84 7.09 8.04
C LYS A 82 5.36 6.68 8.12
N ALA A 83 4.82 6.07 7.08
CA ALA A 83 3.44 5.57 7.10
C ALA A 83 3.26 4.41 8.09
N CYS A 84 4.21 3.47 8.15
CA CYS A 84 4.24 2.44 9.18
C CYS A 84 4.25 3.04 10.59
N ASP A 85 5.14 4.00 10.85
CA ASP A 85 5.23 4.64 12.17
C ASP A 85 3.89 5.30 12.58
N VAL A 86 3.20 5.95 11.64
CA VAL A 86 1.88 6.55 11.88
C VAL A 86 0.82 5.49 12.18
N ALA A 87 0.73 4.45 11.33
CA ALA A 87 -0.24 3.37 11.50
C ALA A 87 -0.06 2.66 12.85
N GLU A 88 1.18 2.32 13.21
CA GLU A 88 1.52 1.66 14.48
C GLU A 88 1.13 2.52 15.69
N GLN A 89 1.46 3.82 15.66
CA GLN A 89 1.14 4.74 16.76
C GLN A 89 -0.37 4.89 16.97
N ARG A 90 -1.16 4.93 15.88
CA ARG A 90 -2.62 5.08 15.95
C ARG A 90 -3.30 3.80 16.40
N ALA A 91 -2.93 2.66 15.84
CA ALA A 91 -3.47 1.36 16.25
C ALA A 91 -3.21 1.08 17.74
N ALA A 92 -2.05 1.47 18.27
CA ALA A 92 -1.75 1.33 19.71
C ALA A 92 -2.59 2.26 20.59
N ALA A 93 -2.93 3.46 20.11
CA ALA A 93 -3.75 4.43 20.82
C ALA A 93 -5.23 4.04 20.84
N ASP A 94 -5.76 3.46 19.76
CA ASP A 94 -7.17 3.03 19.65
C ASP A 94 -7.49 1.78 20.47
N GLY A 95 -6.48 0.95 20.73
CA GLY A 95 -6.60 -0.25 21.56
C GLY A 95 -6.42 -0.01 23.08
N SER A 96 -6.14 1.22 23.51
CA SER A 96 -5.91 1.62 24.92
C SER A 96 -7.09 2.40 25.49
#